data_AF-A0A916DK34-F1
#
_entry.id   AF-A0A916DK34-F1
#
_cell.length_a   1.000
_cell.length_b   1.000
_cell.length_c   1.000
_cell.angle_alpha   90.00
_cell.angle_beta   90.00
_cell.angle_gamma   90.00
#
_symmetry.space_group_name_H-M   'P 1'
#
loop_
_entity.id
_entity.type
_entity.pdbx_description
1 polymer ?
#
loop_
_entity_poly.entity_id
_entity_poly.type
_entity_poly.pdbx_seq_one_letter_code
_entity_poly.pdbx_strand_id
1 'polypeptide(L)'
;AWATIQEVEKMGGMTHAVDTGWAKLQIEKCAAEKQARIDSGQDTIVGVNKYKLAKEDAIDILDVDNVAVREAQIARLKKVRGERDAAAVQAALDALTAAAKDGSGNLLDLAIKATRLRATVGEISDALEKVYGRHRATNQTVSGVYSAAFGQSAGIDELRDLVDEFAAAEGRRPRLMIAKLGQDGHDRGAKVVATAFADLGFDVDVGPLFQTPEEAARQAIENDVHAIGVSTLAAGHKTLVPTLVKALKDQGAEDIVVFVGGVIPAQDYDFLFKSGAKGIFGPGTPIPQCAHEVLRAIRAAPSPASA
;
A
#
# COMPACT_ATOMS: atom_id res chain seq x y z
N ALA A 1 15.65 25.03 5.31
CA ALA A 1 15.36 25.32 3.89
C ALA A 1 16.65 25.52 3.08
N TRP A 2 17.40 26.61 3.27
CA TRP A 2 18.60 26.89 2.46
C TRP A 2 19.67 25.79 2.50
N ALA A 3 19.98 25.24 3.67
CA ALA A 3 20.91 24.12 3.80
C ALA A 3 20.48 22.88 3.00
N THR A 4 19.19 22.54 3.03
CA THR A 4 18.61 21.44 2.24
C THR A 4 18.74 21.69 0.75
N ILE A 5 18.49 22.92 0.29
CA ILE A 5 18.70 23.30 -1.11
C ILE A 5 20.17 23.09 -1.50
N GLN A 6 21.11 23.56 -0.68
CA GLN A 6 22.54 23.36 -0.94
C GLN A 6 22.94 21.88 -0.97
N GLU A 7 22.32 21.02 -0.17
CA GLU A 7 22.54 19.57 -0.21
C GLU A 7 22.02 18.96 -1.53
N VAL A 8 20.81 19.32 -1.94
CA VAL A 8 20.23 18.87 -3.23
C VAL A 8 21.06 19.35 -4.43
N GLU A 9 21.53 20.60 -4.43
CA GLU A 9 22.41 21.12 -5.48
C GLU A 9 23.74 20.35 -5.53
N LYS A 10 24.32 19.98 -4.38
CA LYS A 10 25.53 19.14 -4.32
C LYS A 10 25.31 17.73 -4.87
N MET A 11 24.09 17.20 -4.79
CA MET A 11 23.72 15.90 -5.38
C MET A 11 23.50 15.97 -6.90
N GLY A 12 23.54 17.16 -7.53
CA GLY A 12 23.24 17.32 -8.96
C GLY A 12 21.78 17.68 -9.24
N GLY A 13 21.08 18.24 -8.26
CA GLY A 13 19.72 18.76 -8.40
C GLY A 13 18.62 17.76 -8.01
N MET A 14 17.38 18.24 -8.00
CA MET A 14 16.26 17.49 -7.42
C MET A 14 15.91 16.21 -8.18
N THR A 15 16.06 16.18 -9.51
CA THR A 15 15.83 14.96 -10.30
C THR A 15 16.72 13.82 -9.80
N HIS A 16 18.01 14.09 -9.60
CA HIS A 16 18.93 13.08 -9.07
C HIS A 16 18.60 12.70 -7.62
N ALA A 17 18.23 13.67 -6.78
CA ALA A 17 17.80 13.41 -5.40
C ALA A 17 16.52 12.54 -5.30
N VAL A 18 15.61 12.65 -6.27
CA VAL A 18 14.42 11.79 -6.39
C VAL A 18 14.81 10.41 -6.90
N ASP A 19 15.61 10.32 -7.96
CA ASP A 19 16.03 9.05 -8.57
C ASP A 19 16.82 8.17 -7.60
N THR A 20 17.64 8.78 -6.73
CA THR A 20 18.38 8.06 -5.66
C THR A 20 17.50 7.63 -4.48
N GLY A 21 16.26 8.10 -4.40
CA GLY A 21 15.33 7.84 -3.28
C GLY A 21 15.56 8.71 -2.04
N TRP A 22 16.59 9.56 -2.02
CA TRP A 22 16.96 10.37 -0.86
C TRP A 22 15.80 11.24 -0.37
N ALA A 23 15.13 11.95 -1.27
CA ALA A 23 14.06 12.86 -0.90
C ALA A 23 12.89 12.14 -0.23
N LYS A 24 12.51 10.97 -0.76
CA LYS A 24 11.47 10.11 -0.18
C LYS A 24 11.88 9.62 1.21
N LEU A 25 13.12 9.16 1.37
CA LEU A 25 13.63 8.66 2.64
C LEU A 25 13.58 9.73 3.75
N GLN A 26 13.91 10.99 3.44
CA GLN A 26 13.80 12.08 4.43
C GLN A 26 12.36 12.32 4.89
N ILE A 27 11.40 12.26 3.97
CA ILE A 27 9.97 12.42 4.29
C ILE A 27 9.47 11.24 5.13
N GLU A 28 9.89 10.01 4.80
CA GLU A 28 9.54 8.80 5.55
C GLU A 28 10.09 8.84 6.99
N LYS A 29 11.31 9.34 7.19
CA LYS A 29 11.88 9.58 8.53
C LYS A 29 11.01 10.53 9.35
N CYS A 30 10.67 11.69 8.80
CA CYS A 30 9.77 12.65 9.45
C CYS A 30 8.41 12.02 9.80
N ALA A 31 7.87 11.16 8.92
CA ALA A 31 6.61 10.48 9.15
C ALA A 31 6.70 9.46 10.30
N ALA A 32 7.78 8.70 10.39
CA ALA A 32 8.03 7.75 11.47
C ALA A 32 8.21 8.45 12.81
N GLU A 33 9.03 9.52 12.87
CA GLU A 33 9.20 10.33 14.08
C GLU A 33 7.88 10.94 14.54
N LYS A 34 7.11 11.51 13.60
CA LYS A 34 5.80 12.10 13.92
C LYS A 34 4.83 11.06 14.47
N GLN A 35 4.81 9.85 13.89
CA GLN A 35 3.95 8.79 14.38
C GLN A 35 4.34 8.34 15.79
N ALA A 36 5.64 8.16 16.05
CA ALA A 36 6.14 7.78 17.37
C ALA A 36 5.75 8.82 18.44
N ARG A 37 5.83 10.11 18.12
CA ARG A 37 5.38 11.19 19.03
C ARG A 37 3.87 11.19 19.29
N ILE A 38 3.06 10.83 18.30
CA ILE A 38 1.61 10.70 18.46
C ILE A 38 1.29 9.47 19.33
N ASP A 39 1.88 8.32 19.04
CA ASP A 39 1.60 7.06 19.73
C ASP A 39 2.09 7.08 21.18
N SER A 40 3.21 7.76 21.47
CA SER A 40 3.71 7.99 22.83
C SER A 40 2.97 9.10 23.59
N GLY A 41 2.05 9.82 22.94
CA GLY A 41 1.29 10.92 23.54
C GLY A 41 2.07 12.23 23.72
N GLN A 42 3.32 12.32 23.26
CA GLN A 42 4.10 13.57 23.23
C GLN A 42 3.40 14.64 22.39
N ASP A 43 2.84 14.24 21.25
CA ASP A 43 2.00 15.09 20.41
C ASP A 43 0.52 14.77 20.66
N THR A 44 -0.22 15.70 21.24
CA THR A 44 -1.65 15.53 21.50
C THR A 44 -2.48 15.76 20.24
N ILE A 45 -3.34 14.78 19.93
CA ILE A 45 -4.43 14.91 18.96
C ILE A 45 -5.75 14.68 19.72
N VAL A 46 -6.51 15.76 19.89
CA VAL A 46 -7.81 15.76 20.58
C VAL A 46 -8.77 14.80 19.89
N GLY A 47 -9.41 13.93 20.66
CA GLY A 47 -10.33 12.91 20.18
C GLY A 47 -9.65 11.60 19.74
N VAL A 48 -8.33 11.60 19.50
CA VAL A 48 -7.60 10.41 19.01
C VAL A 48 -6.75 9.77 20.09
N ASN A 49 -5.79 10.50 20.67
CA ASN A 49 -4.92 9.96 21.74
C ASN A 49 -5.19 10.60 23.11
N LYS A 50 -5.89 11.74 23.17
CA LYS A 50 -6.30 12.40 24.40
C LYS A 50 -7.70 12.97 24.26
N TYR A 51 -8.45 13.00 25.37
CA TYR A 51 -9.84 13.48 25.40
C TYR A 51 -10.74 12.71 24.42
N LYS A 52 -10.61 11.38 24.38
CA LYS A 52 -11.40 10.51 23.50
C LYS A 52 -12.85 10.50 23.95
N LEU A 53 -13.78 10.47 22.99
CA LEU A 53 -15.18 10.20 23.27
C LEU A 53 -15.33 8.74 23.70
N ALA A 54 -16.31 8.46 24.57
CA ALA A 54 -16.66 7.08 24.93
C ALA A 54 -17.33 6.34 23.76
N LYS A 55 -17.98 7.09 22.87
CA LYS A 55 -18.66 6.59 21.68
C LYS A 55 -18.58 7.66 20.59
N GLU A 56 -18.21 7.24 19.40
CA GLU A 56 -18.27 8.06 18.19
C GLU A 56 -19.68 8.01 17.59
N ASP A 57 -20.14 9.15 17.07
CA ASP A 57 -21.42 9.22 16.38
C ASP A 57 -21.34 8.52 15.02
N ALA A 58 -22.46 7.95 14.58
CA ALA A 58 -22.55 7.39 13.24
C ALA A 58 -22.47 8.54 12.21
N ILE A 59 -21.53 8.42 11.29
CA ILE A 59 -21.36 9.38 10.18
C ILE A 59 -21.95 8.72 8.93
N ASP A 60 -22.76 9.47 8.20
CA ASP A 60 -23.20 9.07 6.87
C ASP A 60 -22.02 9.17 5.90
N ILE A 61 -21.65 8.04 5.31
CA ILE A 61 -20.50 7.93 4.41
C ILE A 61 -21.02 7.66 3.01
N LEU A 62 -20.53 8.44 2.05
CA LEU A 62 -20.81 8.20 0.64
C LEU A 62 -20.21 6.85 0.22
N ASP A 63 -21.07 5.86 0.02
CA ASP A 63 -20.70 4.58 -0.60
C ASP A 63 -20.78 4.69 -2.13
N VAL A 64 -19.75 4.20 -2.81
CA VAL A 64 -19.68 4.22 -4.28
C VAL A 64 -19.81 2.79 -4.76
N ASP A 65 -20.91 2.49 -5.44
CA ASP A 65 -21.10 1.21 -6.11
C ASP A 65 -20.14 1.07 -7.30
N ASN A 66 -18.98 0.47 -7.02
CA ASN A 66 -17.94 0.25 -8.00
C ASN A 66 -18.34 -0.76 -9.09
N VAL A 67 -19.31 -1.64 -8.83
CA VAL A 67 -19.81 -2.62 -9.81
C VAL A 67 -20.62 -1.89 -10.86
N ALA A 68 -21.60 -1.10 -10.44
CA ALA A 68 -22.43 -0.31 -11.34
C ALA A 68 -21.60 0.67 -12.18
N VAL A 69 -20.62 1.36 -11.55
CA VAL A 69 -19.71 2.28 -12.27
C VAL A 69 -18.88 1.50 -13.30
N ARG A 70 -18.27 0.38 -12.92
CA ARG A 70 -17.45 -0.44 -13.82
C ARG A 70 -18.25 -0.93 -15.02
N GLU A 71 -19.44 -1.47 -14.80
CA GLU A 71 -20.30 -1.98 -15.86
C GLU A 71 -20.71 -0.87 -16.84
N ALA A 72 -21.09 0.30 -16.32
CA ALA A 72 -21.41 1.46 -17.13
C ALA A 72 -20.21 1.94 -17.97
N GLN A 73 -19.00 1.95 -17.40
CA GLN A 73 -17.78 2.33 -18.14
C GLN A 73 -17.42 1.31 -19.22
N ILE A 74 -17.54 0.01 -18.93
CA ILE A 74 -17.31 -1.05 -19.93
C ILE A 74 -18.30 -0.91 -21.09
N ALA A 75 -19.58 -0.64 -20.81
CA ALA A 75 -20.58 -0.42 -21.85
C ALA A 75 -20.23 0.79 -22.74
N ARG A 76 -19.80 1.91 -22.14
CA ARG A 76 -19.33 3.10 -22.88
C ARG A 76 -18.11 2.78 -23.75
N LEU A 77 -17.12 2.06 -23.20
CA LEU A 77 -15.93 1.66 -23.95
C LEU A 77 -16.27 0.77 -25.14
N LYS A 78 -17.17 -0.21 -24.96
CA LYS A 78 -17.67 -1.06 -26.05
C LYS A 78 -18.34 -0.22 -27.15
N LYS A 79 -19.20 0.72 -26.78
CA LYS A 79 -19.87 1.63 -27.73
C LYS A 79 -18.86 2.48 -28.50
N VAL A 80 -17.96 3.17 -27.80
CA VAL A 80 -16.94 4.03 -28.43
C VAL A 80 -16.04 3.23 -29.38
N ARG A 81 -15.61 2.02 -28.98
CA ARG A 81 -14.80 1.15 -29.83
C ARG A 81 -15.56 0.61 -31.04
N GLY A 82 -16.86 0.41 -30.94
CA GLY A 82 -17.71 -0.04 -32.04
C GLY A 82 -18.07 1.05 -33.06
N GLU A 83 -18.09 2.32 -32.65
CA GLU A 83 -18.51 3.46 -33.49
C GLU A 83 -17.33 4.22 -34.14
N ARG A 84 -16.11 4.08 -33.62
CA ARG A 84 -14.94 4.84 -34.09
C ARG A 84 -14.33 4.24 -35.35
N ASP A 85 -13.60 5.07 -36.10
CA ASP A 85 -12.70 4.61 -37.14
C ASP A 85 -11.45 3.98 -36.52
N ALA A 86 -11.42 2.65 -36.47
CA ALA A 86 -10.33 1.89 -35.86
C ALA A 86 -8.99 2.10 -36.57
N ALA A 87 -9.00 2.25 -37.91
CA ALA A 87 -7.78 2.43 -38.69
C ALA A 87 -7.18 3.82 -38.43
N ALA A 88 -8.02 4.86 -38.40
CA ALA A 88 -7.57 6.21 -38.07
C ALA A 88 -7.01 6.31 -36.65
N VAL A 89 -7.66 5.65 -35.67
CA VAL A 89 -7.15 5.58 -34.30
C VAL A 89 -5.78 4.90 -34.25
N GLN A 90 -5.64 3.75 -34.89
CA GLN A 90 -4.37 3.03 -34.90
C GLN A 90 -3.25 3.88 -35.51
N ALA A 91 -3.51 4.53 -36.66
CA ALA A 91 -2.54 5.42 -37.29
C ALA A 91 -2.11 6.58 -36.38
N ALA A 92 -3.04 7.16 -35.61
CA ALA A 92 -2.73 8.23 -34.66
C ALA A 92 -1.90 7.73 -33.47
N LEU A 93 -2.19 6.53 -32.96
CA LEU A 93 -1.41 5.90 -31.89
C LEU A 93 0.00 5.53 -32.37
N ASP A 94 0.15 5.04 -33.60
CA ASP A 94 1.44 4.72 -34.17
C ASP A 94 2.29 5.97 -34.40
N ALA A 95 1.69 7.08 -34.84
CA ALA A 95 2.36 8.37 -34.92
C ALA A 95 2.83 8.86 -33.55
N LEU A 96 2.04 8.63 -32.49
CA LEU A 96 2.42 8.96 -31.12
C LEU A 96 3.61 8.11 -30.64
N THR A 97 3.61 6.80 -30.92
CA THR A 97 4.75 5.91 -30.62
C THR A 97 6.01 6.32 -31.40
N ALA A 98 5.88 6.70 -32.68
CA ALA A 98 7.01 7.14 -33.50
C ALA A 98 7.65 8.42 -32.92
N ALA A 99 6.83 9.44 -32.66
CA ALA A 99 7.26 10.69 -32.04
C ALA A 99 7.91 10.49 -30.66
N ALA A 100 7.40 9.54 -29.87
CA ALA A 100 7.99 9.19 -28.58
C ALA A 100 9.40 8.62 -28.72
N LYS A 101 9.69 7.90 -29.82
CA LYS A 101 10.96 7.24 -30.09
C LYS A 101 12.02 8.17 -30.67
N ASP A 102 11.66 9.01 -31.63
CA ASP A 102 12.62 9.86 -32.37
C ASP A 102 12.60 11.34 -31.97
N GLY A 103 11.67 11.73 -31.09
CA GLY A 103 11.50 13.11 -30.66
C GLY A 103 10.87 14.02 -31.72
N SER A 104 10.30 13.46 -32.79
CA SER A 104 9.64 14.23 -33.83
C SER A 104 8.27 14.74 -33.37
N GLY A 105 8.12 16.05 -33.26
CA GLY A 105 6.84 16.69 -32.95
C GLY A 105 6.50 16.78 -31.45
N ASN A 106 5.24 17.15 -31.18
CA ASN A 106 4.76 17.41 -29.84
C ASN A 106 3.77 16.32 -29.39
N LEU A 107 4.10 15.61 -28.30
CA LEU A 107 3.29 14.49 -27.81
C LEU A 107 1.87 14.90 -27.40
N LEU A 108 1.69 16.11 -26.87
CA LEU A 108 0.37 16.62 -26.50
C LEU A 108 -0.50 16.87 -27.73
N ASP A 109 0.05 17.48 -28.79
CA ASP A 109 -0.66 17.66 -30.07
C ASP A 109 -1.11 16.31 -30.67
N LEU A 110 -0.22 15.33 -30.67
CA LEU A 110 -0.53 13.98 -31.17
C LEU A 110 -1.57 13.27 -30.30
N ALA A 111 -1.50 13.41 -28.97
CA ALA A 111 -2.51 12.87 -28.05
C ALA A 111 -3.89 13.52 -28.26
N ILE A 112 -3.95 14.83 -28.52
CA ILE A 112 -5.20 15.54 -28.86
C ILE A 112 -5.80 14.98 -30.15
N LYS A 113 -4.97 14.75 -31.17
CA LYS A 113 -5.39 14.13 -32.44
C LYS A 113 -5.95 12.72 -32.23
N ALA A 114 -5.24 11.87 -31.48
CA ALA A 114 -5.71 10.54 -31.13
C ALA A 114 -7.04 10.57 -30.34
N THR A 115 -7.15 11.46 -29.36
CA THR A 115 -8.37 11.65 -28.55
C THR A 115 -9.56 12.09 -29.40
N ARG A 116 -9.35 12.98 -30.39
CA ARG A 116 -10.40 13.41 -31.33
C ARG A 116 -10.95 12.24 -32.16
N LEU A 117 -10.09 11.26 -32.46
CA LEU A 117 -10.44 10.02 -33.14
C LEU A 117 -11.02 8.95 -32.20
N ARG A 118 -11.20 9.25 -30.92
CA ARG A 118 -11.71 8.34 -29.88
C ARG A 118 -10.74 7.22 -29.48
N ALA A 119 -9.44 7.50 -29.51
CA ALA A 119 -8.49 6.74 -28.71
C ALA A 119 -8.82 6.90 -27.22
N THR A 120 -8.68 5.83 -26.45
CA THR A 120 -8.89 5.81 -25.01
C THR A 120 -7.63 6.26 -24.27
N VAL A 121 -7.78 6.66 -23.01
CA VAL A 121 -6.63 7.00 -22.15
C VAL A 121 -5.62 5.84 -22.09
N GLY A 122 -6.11 4.61 -21.91
CA GLY A 122 -5.25 3.42 -21.89
C GLY A 122 -4.48 3.23 -23.18
N GLU A 123 -5.12 3.33 -24.34
CA GLU A 123 -4.44 3.17 -25.64
C GLU A 123 -3.36 4.23 -25.89
N ILE A 124 -3.60 5.49 -25.47
CA ILE A 124 -2.61 6.57 -25.57
C ILE A 124 -1.42 6.30 -24.63
N SER A 125 -1.69 5.90 -23.38
CA SER A 125 -0.65 5.52 -22.42
C SER A 125 0.17 4.32 -22.91
N ASP A 126 -0.48 3.27 -23.41
CA ASP A 126 0.16 2.07 -23.94
C ASP A 126 1.02 2.38 -25.17
N ALA A 127 0.61 3.32 -26.03
CA ALA A 127 1.39 3.75 -27.18
C ALA A 127 2.72 4.42 -26.77
N LEU A 128 2.73 5.18 -25.67
CA LEU A 128 3.94 5.78 -25.10
C LEU A 128 4.77 4.74 -24.32
N GLU A 129 4.11 3.83 -23.62
CA GLU A 129 4.75 2.75 -22.85
C GLU A 129 5.62 1.85 -23.73
N LYS A 130 5.26 1.63 -25.00
CA LYS A 130 6.09 0.89 -25.97
C LYS A 130 7.52 1.44 -26.09
N VAL A 131 7.74 2.73 -25.83
CA VAL A 131 9.05 3.38 -25.90
C VAL A 131 9.65 3.59 -24.52
N TYR A 132 8.84 4.08 -23.56
CA TYR A 132 9.34 4.53 -22.25
C TYR A 132 9.29 3.45 -21.16
N GLY A 133 8.53 2.38 -21.36
CA GLY A 133 8.24 1.38 -20.34
C GLY A 133 7.42 1.95 -19.17
N ARG A 134 7.42 1.21 -18.05
CA ARG A 134 6.81 1.62 -16.78
C ARG A 134 7.87 1.78 -15.71
N HIS A 135 7.80 2.88 -14.97
CA HIS A 135 8.66 3.08 -13.81
C HIS A 135 8.39 2.01 -12.75
N ARG A 136 9.47 1.45 -12.19
CA ARG A 136 9.43 0.57 -11.02
C ARG A 136 10.25 1.22 -9.93
N ALA A 137 9.60 1.52 -8.81
CA ALA A 137 10.27 2.14 -7.68
C ALA A 137 11.14 1.11 -6.95
N THR A 138 12.36 1.51 -6.61
CA THR A 138 13.20 0.76 -5.65
C THR A 138 12.76 1.15 -4.24
N ASN A 139 12.33 0.17 -3.45
CA ASN A 139 11.94 0.42 -2.07
C ASN A 139 13.17 0.53 -1.18
N GLN A 140 13.34 1.68 -0.55
CA GLN A 140 14.16 1.82 0.66
C GLN A 140 13.22 1.82 1.87
N THR A 141 13.74 1.36 3.00
CA THR A 141 13.03 1.36 4.29
C THR A 141 13.88 2.06 5.33
N VAL A 142 13.23 2.90 6.12
CA VAL A 142 13.82 3.51 7.32
C VAL A 142 13.90 2.44 8.41
N SER A 143 14.91 2.51 9.27
CA SER A 143 15.03 1.66 10.47
C SER A 143 15.54 2.49 11.65
N GLY A 144 15.11 2.15 12.85
CA GLY A 144 15.51 2.73 14.14
C GLY A 144 14.87 4.07 14.48
N VAL A 145 14.14 4.68 13.54
CA VAL A 145 13.61 6.04 13.71
C VAL A 145 12.38 6.08 14.59
N TYR A 146 11.45 5.11 14.43
CA TYR A 146 10.24 5.08 15.24
C TYR A 146 10.58 4.82 16.71
N SER A 147 11.38 3.79 17.00
CA SER A 147 11.77 3.47 18.38
C SER A 147 12.57 4.58 19.04
N ALA A 148 13.49 5.24 18.33
CA ALA A 148 14.26 6.34 18.89
C ALA A 148 13.38 7.53 19.29
N ALA A 149 12.40 7.87 18.45
CA ALA A 149 11.47 8.97 18.72
C ALA A 149 10.39 8.64 19.77
N PHE A 150 10.04 7.35 19.90
CA PHE A 150 9.08 6.89 20.92
C PHE A 150 9.64 7.05 22.34
N GLY A 151 10.95 6.84 22.50
CA GLY A 151 11.64 6.89 23.78
C GLY A 151 11.50 5.60 24.59
N GLN A 152 12.00 5.61 25.84
CA GLN A 152 11.84 4.48 26.75
C GLN A 152 10.38 4.35 27.19
N SER A 153 9.81 3.16 26.96
CA SER A 153 8.44 2.85 27.35
C SER A 153 8.33 1.37 27.70
N ALA A 154 7.78 1.07 28.87
CA ALA A 154 7.55 -0.30 29.32
C ALA A 154 6.77 -1.14 28.30
N GLY A 155 5.84 -0.53 27.56
CA GLY A 155 5.04 -1.24 26.54
C GLY A 155 5.82 -1.60 25.26
N ILE A 156 6.85 -0.84 24.89
CA ILE A 156 7.71 -1.20 23.75
C ILE A 156 8.66 -2.33 24.14
N ASP A 157 9.21 -2.27 25.35
CA ASP A 157 10.12 -3.30 25.85
C ASP A 157 9.39 -4.63 26.09
N GLU A 158 8.19 -4.61 26.68
CA GLU A 158 7.33 -5.79 26.81
C GLU A 158 7.03 -6.44 25.44
N LEU A 159 6.74 -5.63 24.42
CA LEU A 159 6.44 -6.15 23.10
C LEU A 159 7.65 -6.78 22.41
N ARG A 160 8.85 -6.23 22.63
CA ARG A 160 10.11 -6.85 22.16
C ARG A 160 10.36 -8.17 22.86
N ASP A 161 10.14 -8.24 24.17
CA ASP A 161 10.27 -9.49 24.93
C ASP A 161 9.31 -10.56 24.38
N LEU A 162 8.05 -10.20 24.09
CA LEU A 162 7.08 -11.12 23.47
C LEU A 162 7.50 -11.58 22.06
N VAL A 163 8.14 -10.72 21.28
CA VAL A 163 8.66 -11.07 19.95
C VAL A 163 9.86 -12.02 20.08
N ASP A 164 10.75 -11.79 21.04
CA ASP A 164 11.90 -12.67 21.28
C ASP A 164 11.47 -14.02 21.88
N GLU A 165 10.44 -14.06 22.73
CA GLU A 165 9.79 -15.30 23.17
C GLU A 165 9.21 -16.09 22.00
N PHE A 166 8.55 -15.41 21.06
CA PHE A 166 8.02 -16.05 19.85
C PHE A 166 9.17 -16.63 19.03
N ALA A 167 10.25 -15.87 18.84
CA ALA A 167 11.41 -16.34 18.10
C ALA A 167 12.09 -17.54 18.77
N ALA A 168 12.15 -17.59 20.10
CA ALA A 168 12.67 -18.72 20.85
C ALA A 168 11.78 -19.97 20.73
N ALA A 169 10.45 -19.80 20.68
CA ALA A 169 9.49 -20.90 20.56
C ALA A 169 9.41 -21.48 19.14
N GLU A 170 9.36 -20.62 18.12
CA GLU A 170 9.15 -21.00 16.71
C GLU A 170 10.46 -21.15 15.92
N GLY A 171 11.60 -20.78 16.51
CA GLY A 171 12.92 -20.82 15.86
C GLY A 171 13.15 -19.73 14.82
N ARG A 172 12.22 -18.78 14.65
CA ARG A 172 12.30 -17.63 13.74
C ARG A 172 11.46 -16.46 14.23
N ARG A 173 11.82 -15.23 13.82
CA ARG A 173 11.06 -14.01 14.14
C ARG A 173 9.66 -14.06 13.51
N PRO A 174 8.65 -13.39 14.12
CA PRO A 174 7.35 -13.25 13.48
C PRO A 174 7.53 -12.42 12.20
N ARG A 175 7.08 -12.99 11.09
CA ARG A 175 7.26 -12.45 9.73
C ARG A 175 5.95 -11.88 9.19
N LEU A 176 5.95 -10.61 8.82
CA LEU A 176 4.78 -9.88 8.34
C LEU A 176 5.06 -9.26 6.97
N MET A 177 4.20 -9.52 6.00
CA MET A 177 4.20 -8.79 4.74
C MET A 177 3.19 -7.64 4.78
N ILE A 178 3.62 -6.42 4.49
CA ILE A 178 2.73 -5.27 4.29
C ILE A 178 2.44 -5.13 2.80
N ALA A 179 1.18 -5.28 2.40
CA ALA A 179 0.76 -5.32 1.00
C ALA A 179 -0.03 -4.07 0.59
N LYS A 180 0.21 -3.63 -0.66
CA LYS A 180 -0.53 -2.57 -1.35
C LYS A 180 -1.20 -3.15 -2.58
N LEU A 181 -2.52 -3.35 -2.48
CA LEU A 181 -3.31 -3.99 -3.53
C LEU A 181 -3.97 -2.95 -4.45
N GLY A 182 -4.03 -3.27 -5.74
CA GLY A 182 -4.63 -2.41 -6.75
C GLY A 182 -3.90 -1.07 -6.91
N GLN A 183 -4.54 -0.08 -7.51
CA GLN A 183 -3.89 1.20 -7.88
C GLN A 183 -3.68 2.18 -6.71
N ASP A 184 -3.78 1.71 -5.46
CA ASP A 184 -3.65 2.56 -4.28
C ASP A 184 -2.18 2.94 -4.00
N GLY A 185 -1.83 4.20 -4.29
CA GLY A 185 -0.51 4.76 -4.07
C GLY A 185 -0.24 5.29 -2.66
N HIS A 186 -1.21 5.23 -1.73
CA HIS A 186 -0.99 5.73 -0.36
C HIS A 186 -0.07 4.78 0.42
N ASP A 187 1.16 5.20 0.70
CA ASP A 187 2.15 4.33 1.35
C ASP A 187 2.66 4.85 2.69
N ARG A 188 2.35 6.08 3.11
CA ARG A 188 2.77 6.63 4.42
C ARG A 188 2.47 5.66 5.57
N GLY A 189 1.21 5.23 5.69
CA GLY A 189 0.80 4.31 6.77
C GLY A 189 1.51 2.97 6.69
N ALA A 190 1.56 2.37 5.49
CA ALA A 190 2.26 1.11 5.24
C ALA A 190 3.75 1.16 5.62
N LYS A 191 4.46 2.22 5.21
CA LYS A 191 5.89 2.42 5.49
C LYS A 191 6.16 2.67 6.96
N VAL A 192 5.33 3.47 7.64
CA VAL A 192 5.47 3.75 9.07
C VAL A 192 5.19 2.50 9.91
N VAL A 193 4.17 1.71 9.55
CA VAL A 193 3.92 0.40 10.18
C VAL A 193 5.10 -0.54 9.94
N ALA A 194 5.62 -0.61 8.72
CA ALA A 194 6.73 -1.49 8.39
C ALA A 194 8.00 -1.18 9.20
N THR A 195 8.41 0.10 9.25
CA THR A 195 9.61 0.50 10.01
C THR A 195 9.42 0.27 11.51
N ALA A 196 8.24 0.56 12.05
CA ALA A 196 7.96 0.39 13.47
C ALA A 196 7.89 -1.09 13.88
N PHE A 197 7.30 -1.96 13.06
CA PHE A 197 7.31 -3.42 13.30
C PHE A 197 8.73 -3.98 13.23
N ALA A 198 9.54 -3.53 12.27
CA ALA A 198 10.95 -3.92 12.20
C ALA A 198 11.73 -3.47 13.45
N ASP A 199 11.48 -2.26 13.94
CA ASP A 199 12.07 -1.74 15.18
C ASP A 199 11.64 -2.50 16.46
N LEU A 200 10.53 -3.24 16.38
CA LEU A 200 10.01 -4.13 17.42
C LEU A 200 10.53 -5.57 17.29
N GLY A 201 11.30 -5.88 16.24
CA GLY A 201 11.92 -7.18 16.03
C GLY A 201 11.12 -8.15 15.15
N PHE A 202 10.13 -7.67 14.39
CA PHE A 202 9.49 -8.47 13.34
C PHE A 202 10.38 -8.51 12.09
N ASP A 203 10.33 -9.62 11.36
CA ASP A 203 10.82 -9.67 9.98
C ASP A 203 9.74 -9.08 9.08
N VAL A 204 10.01 -7.94 8.43
CA VAL A 204 8.99 -7.22 7.66
C VAL A 204 9.33 -7.18 6.18
N ASP A 205 8.43 -7.72 5.36
CA ASP A 205 8.47 -7.57 3.91
C ASP A 205 7.53 -6.45 3.47
N VAL A 206 8.02 -5.51 2.67
CA VAL A 206 7.19 -4.46 2.08
C VAL A 206 6.91 -4.81 0.62
N GLY A 207 5.67 -5.20 0.32
CA GLY A 207 5.22 -5.48 -1.03
C GLY A 207 5.37 -4.26 -1.95
N PRO A 208 5.64 -4.45 -3.24
CA PRO A 208 5.63 -3.36 -4.20
C PRO A 208 4.24 -2.72 -4.30
N LEU A 209 4.21 -1.48 -4.81
CA LEU A 209 2.95 -0.85 -5.17
C LEU A 209 2.30 -1.59 -6.35
N PHE A 210 0.97 -1.50 -6.41
CA PHE A 210 0.16 -1.94 -7.56
C PHE A 210 0.06 -3.45 -7.77
N GLN A 211 0.27 -4.25 -6.72
CA GLN A 211 0.08 -5.69 -6.80
C GLN A 211 -1.39 -6.06 -6.97
N THR A 212 -1.62 -7.09 -7.76
CA THR A 212 -2.87 -7.85 -7.72
C THR A 212 -2.95 -8.67 -6.42
N PRO A 213 -4.15 -9.04 -5.95
CA PRO A 213 -4.29 -9.95 -4.82
C PRO A 213 -3.55 -11.28 -5.02
N GLU A 214 -3.53 -11.81 -6.25
CA GLU A 214 -2.86 -13.06 -6.59
C GLU A 214 -1.33 -12.95 -6.52
N GLU A 215 -0.75 -11.84 -6.99
CA GLU A 215 0.68 -11.56 -6.86
C GLU A 215 1.10 -11.39 -5.39
N ALA A 216 0.29 -10.68 -4.60
CA ALA A 216 0.56 -10.50 -3.18
C ALA A 216 0.45 -11.83 -2.40
N ALA A 217 -0.55 -12.66 -2.71
CA ALA A 217 -0.67 -14.01 -2.13
C ALA A 217 0.55 -14.86 -2.47
N ARG A 218 0.97 -14.89 -3.74
CA ARG A 218 2.15 -15.65 -4.17
C ARG A 218 3.41 -15.19 -3.43
N GLN A 219 3.64 -13.88 -3.34
CA GLN A 219 4.79 -13.34 -2.63
C GLN A 219 4.76 -13.69 -1.13
N ALA A 220 3.59 -13.61 -0.49
CA ALA A 220 3.44 -13.98 0.91
C ALA A 220 3.82 -15.46 1.16
N ILE A 221 3.40 -16.35 0.26
CA ILE A 221 3.71 -17.78 0.31
C ILE A 221 5.19 -18.04 0.06
N GLU A 222 5.76 -17.45 -1.00
CA GLU A 222 7.18 -17.60 -1.35
C GLU A 222 8.10 -17.10 -0.22
N ASN A 223 7.67 -16.06 0.50
CA ASN A 223 8.40 -15.53 1.65
C ASN A 223 8.12 -16.26 2.97
N ASP A 224 7.20 -17.23 3.00
CA ASP A 224 6.79 -17.93 4.22
C ASP A 224 6.43 -16.94 5.35
N VAL A 225 5.55 -15.99 5.04
CA VAL A 225 5.11 -14.99 6.03
C VAL A 225 4.04 -15.57 6.94
N HIS A 226 4.06 -15.23 8.21
CA HIS A 226 3.01 -15.65 9.14
C HIS A 226 1.72 -14.84 8.95
N ALA A 227 1.87 -13.60 8.48
CA ALA A 227 0.75 -12.69 8.28
C ALA A 227 0.97 -11.77 7.08
N ILE A 228 -0.14 -11.33 6.49
CA ILE A 228 -0.19 -10.27 5.49
C ILE A 228 -1.10 -9.13 5.98
N GLY A 229 -0.54 -7.92 6.07
CA GLY A 229 -1.26 -6.70 6.39
C GLY A 229 -1.58 -5.91 5.12
N VAL A 230 -2.85 -5.88 4.72
CA VAL A 230 -3.33 -5.10 3.58
C VAL A 230 -3.54 -3.65 4.00
N SER A 231 -2.72 -2.73 3.50
CA SER A 231 -2.91 -1.30 3.71
C SER A 231 -3.76 -0.72 2.58
N THR A 232 -4.99 -0.30 2.88
CA THR A 232 -5.98 0.16 1.89
C THR A 232 -6.59 1.51 2.27
N LEU A 233 -6.44 2.48 1.37
CA LEU A 233 -6.90 3.87 1.55
C LEU A 233 -7.69 4.38 0.34
N ALA A 234 -7.98 3.49 -0.63
CA ALA A 234 -8.65 3.82 -1.88
C ALA A 234 -9.99 3.06 -2.06
N ALA A 235 -10.63 2.66 -0.96
CA ALA A 235 -11.94 1.98 -0.93
C ALA A 235 -12.04 0.65 -1.73
N GLY A 236 -10.90 0.03 -2.06
CA GLY A 236 -10.85 -1.25 -2.77
C GLY A 236 -11.06 -2.48 -1.88
N HIS A 237 -11.16 -2.31 -0.56
CA HIS A 237 -11.10 -3.39 0.43
C HIS A 237 -12.20 -4.44 0.27
N LYS A 238 -13.43 -4.04 -0.09
CA LYS A 238 -14.56 -4.98 -0.27
C LYS A 238 -14.38 -5.93 -1.45
N THR A 239 -13.47 -5.62 -2.37
CA THR A 239 -13.16 -6.47 -3.53
C THR A 239 -11.81 -7.16 -3.36
N LEU A 240 -10.78 -6.39 -3.00
CA LEU A 240 -9.39 -6.85 -3.02
C LEU A 240 -9.07 -7.78 -1.85
N VAL A 241 -9.62 -7.55 -0.65
CA VAL A 241 -9.36 -8.40 0.52
C VAL A 241 -9.98 -9.80 0.36
N PRO A 242 -11.28 -9.95 -0.02
CA PRO A 242 -11.83 -11.28 -0.28
C PRO A 242 -11.09 -12.02 -1.40
N THR A 243 -10.65 -11.30 -2.44
CA THR A 243 -9.87 -11.90 -3.55
C THR A 243 -8.50 -12.38 -3.06
N LEU A 244 -7.82 -11.62 -2.19
CA LEU A 244 -6.56 -12.05 -1.58
C LEU A 244 -6.73 -13.30 -0.72
N VAL A 245 -7.73 -13.31 0.17
CA VAL A 245 -8.03 -14.46 1.03
C VAL A 245 -8.34 -15.69 0.17
N LYS A 246 -9.12 -15.53 -0.89
CA LYS A 246 -9.38 -16.61 -1.85
C LYS A 246 -8.09 -17.07 -2.53
N ALA A 247 -7.21 -16.16 -2.96
CA ALA A 247 -5.97 -16.50 -3.63
C ALA A 247 -4.98 -17.25 -2.71
N LEU A 248 -4.94 -16.91 -1.42
CA LEU A 248 -4.18 -17.66 -0.40
C LEU A 248 -4.75 -19.08 -0.23
N LYS A 249 -6.07 -19.19 -0.09
CA LYS A 249 -6.78 -20.47 0.00
C LYS A 249 -6.57 -21.37 -1.21
N ASP A 250 -6.74 -20.83 -2.42
CA ASP A 250 -6.58 -21.58 -3.67
C ASP A 250 -5.14 -22.13 -3.83
N GLN A 251 -4.17 -21.50 -3.17
CA GLN A 251 -2.75 -21.90 -3.14
C GLN A 251 -2.36 -22.67 -1.87
N GLY A 252 -3.32 -23.06 -1.03
CA GLY A 252 -3.08 -23.90 0.15
C GLY A 252 -2.50 -23.18 1.38
N ALA A 253 -2.51 -21.85 1.41
CA ALA A 253 -1.91 -21.02 2.47
C ALA A 253 -2.97 -20.35 3.36
N GLU A 254 -3.96 -21.13 3.81
CA GLU A 254 -5.04 -20.65 4.68
C GLU A 254 -4.57 -20.30 6.11
N ASP A 255 -3.36 -20.74 6.47
CA ASP A 255 -2.67 -20.46 7.72
C ASP A 255 -2.12 -19.03 7.81
N ILE A 256 -1.85 -18.39 6.66
CA ILE A 256 -1.38 -16.99 6.62
C ILE A 256 -2.48 -16.04 7.11
N VAL A 257 -2.21 -15.35 8.21
CA VAL A 257 -3.16 -14.46 8.88
C VAL A 257 -3.33 -13.16 8.10
N VAL A 258 -4.57 -12.81 7.72
CA VAL A 258 -4.85 -11.58 6.97
C VAL A 258 -5.32 -10.45 7.89
N PHE A 259 -4.63 -9.31 7.87
CA PHE A 259 -5.04 -8.07 8.51
C PHE A 259 -5.38 -7.01 7.47
N VAL A 260 -6.25 -6.07 7.84
CA VAL A 260 -6.60 -4.93 6.98
C VAL A 260 -6.40 -3.64 7.76
N GLY A 261 -5.74 -2.65 7.18
CA GLY A 261 -5.58 -1.34 7.81
C GLY A 261 -5.72 -0.20 6.82
N GLY A 262 -6.01 0.99 7.34
CA GLY A 262 -6.18 2.20 6.54
C GLY A 262 -7.57 2.82 6.70
N VAL A 263 -8.11 3.40 5.63
CA VAL A 263 -9.39 4.13 5.68
C VAL A 263 -10.53 3.17 5.35
N ILE A 264 -11.10 2.58 6.39
CA ILE A 264 -12.14 1.56 6.29
C ILE A 264 -13.35 2.03 7.10
N PRO A 265 -14.51 2.24 6.47
CA PRO A 265 -15.76 2.53 7.17
C PRO A 265 -16.14 1.42 8.17
N ALA A 266 -16.59 1.79 9.37
CA ALA A 266 -16.97 0.82 10.40
C ALA A 266 -18.06 -0.17 9.92
N GLN A 267 -18.97 0.29 9.06
CA GLN A 267 -20.02 -0.54 8.45
C GLN A 267 -19.49 -1.69 7.56
N ASP A 268 -18.25 -1.60 7.09
CA ASP A 268 -17.62 -2.65 6.29
C ASP A 268 -16.87 -3.70 7.13
N TYR A 269 -16.74 -3.50 8.44
CA TYR A 269 -15.90 -4.36 9.30
C TYR A 269 -16.45 -5.79 9.33
N ASP A 270 -17.76 -5.95 9.57
CA ASP A 270 -18.42 -7.25 9.58
C ASP A 270 -18.24 -8.01 8.26
N PHE A 271 -18.27 -7.30 7.13
CA PHE A 271 -18.03 -7.88 5.82
C PHE A 271 -16.58 -8.38 5.71
N LEU A 272 -15.61 -7.58 6.13
CA LEU A 272 -14.19 -7.94 6.06
C LEU A 272 -13.84 -9.11 6.98
N PHE A 273 -14.37 -9.15 8.21
CA PHE A 273 -14.22 -10.30 9.10
C PHE A 273 -14.81 -11.57 8.50
N LYS A 274 -16.04 -11.51 7.96
CA LYS A 274 -16.67 -12.65 7.25
C LYS A 274 -15.89 -13.07 6.00
N SER A 275 -15.13 -12.14 5.41
CA SER A 275 -14.30 -12.39 4.24
C SER A 275 -12.90 -12.91 4.57
N GLY A 276 -12.55 -13.10 5.85
CA GLY A 276 -11.31 -13.74 6.29
C GLY A 276 -10.30 -12.82 6.98
N ALA A 277 -10.58 -11.52 7.11
CA ALA A 277 -9.73 -10.65 7.93
C ALA A 277 -9.76 -11.08 9.40
N LYS A 278 -8.61 -11.05 10.07
CA LYS A 278 -8.45 -11.40 11.50
C LYS A 278 -8.34 -10.18 12.41
N GLY A 279 -7.99 -9.03 11.85
CA GLY A 279 -8.00 -7.75 12.55
C GLY A 279 -8.12 -6.59 11.56
N ILE A 280 -8.71 -5.50 12.03
CA ILE A 280 -8.90 -4.27 11.25
C ILE A 280 -8.33 -3.09 12.02
N PHE A 281 -7.38 -2.37 11.43
CA PHE A 281 -6.67 -1.25 12.04
C PHE A 281 -7.02 0.06 11.34
N GLY A 282 -7.98 0.80 11.90
CA GLY A 282 -8.43 2.09 11.39
C GLY A 282 -7.47 3.26 11.68
N PRO A 283 -7.79 4.47 11.20
CA PRO A 283 -6.99 5.66 11.47
C PRO A 283 -6.89 5.93 12.98
N GLY A 284 -5.67 6.26 13.45
CA GLY A 284 -5.41 6.55 14.85
C GLY A 284 -5.11 5.32 15.73
N THR A 285 -5.11 4.11 15.16
CA THR A 285 -4.66 2.90 15.88
C THR A 285 -3.17 3.02 16.22
N PRO A 286 -2.77 2.95 17.50
CA PRO A 286 -1.36 2.98 17.89
C PRO A 286 -0.62 1.72 17.40
N ILE A 287 0.59 1.89 16.88
CA ILE A 287 1.35 0.76 16.32
C ILE A 287 1.65 -0.35 17.34
N PRO A 288 2.02 -0.05 18.61
CA PRO A 288 2.25 -1.10 19.60
C PRO A 288 1.02 -1.97 19.83
N GLN A 289 -0.19 -1.36 19.80
CA GLN A 289 -1.44 -2.11 19.88
C GLN A 289 -1.59 -3.04 18.66
N CYS A 290 -1.36 -2.53 17.44
CA CYS A 290 -1.41 -3.36 16.23
C CYS A 290 -0.47 -4.56 16.35
N ALA A 291 0.76 -4.35 16.81
CA ALA A 291 1.76 -5.40 16.90
C ALA A 291 1.42 -6.47 17.95
N HIS A 292 0.84 -6.10 19.10
CA HIS A 292 0.30 -7.07 20.06
C HIS A 292 -0.82 -7.92 19.45
N GLU A 293 -1.75 -7.30 18.74
CA GLU A 293 -2.87 -8.01 18.11
C GLU A 293 -2.41 -8.94 16.99
N VAL A 294 -1.45 -8.49 16.17
CA VAL A 294 -0.81 -9.29 15.13
C VAL A 294 -0.10 -10.50 15.74
N LEU A 295 0.76 -10.29 16.73
CA LEU A 295 1.51 -11.37 17.39
C LEU A 295 0.57 -12.40 18.04
N ARG A 296 -0.49 -11.93 18.71
CA ARG A 296 -1.50 -12.81 19.33
C ARG A 296 -2.19 -13.69 18.28
N ALA A 297 -2.60 -13.11 17.16
CA ALA A 297 -3.31 -13.84 16.12
C ALA A 297 -2.40 -14.80 15.35
N ILE A 298 -1.12 -14.45 15.14
CA ILE A 298 -0.12 -15.38 14.61
C ILE A 298 0.08 -16.58 15.56
N ARG A 299 0.26 -16.35 16.86
CA ARG A 299 0.39 -17.42 17.88
C ARG A 299 -0.84 -18.33 17.98
N ALA A 300 -2.02 -17.82 17.62
CA ALA A 300 -3.27 -18.57 17.63
C ALA A 300 -3.57 -19.29 16.30
N ALA A 301 -2.84 -18.96 15.23
CA ALA A 301 -2.98 -19.62 13.94
C ALA A 301 -2.43 -21.06 14.05
N PRO A 302 -3.03 -22.03 13.36
CA PRO A 302 -2.47 -23.37 13.29
C PRO A 302 -1.09 -23.29 12.62
N SER A 303 -0.04 -23.88 13.20
CA SER A 303 1.23 -24.04 12.49
C SER A 303 0.97 -24.77 11.17
N PRO A 304 1.66 -24.38 10.08
CA PRO A 304 1.56 -25.11 8.83
C PRO A 304 1.87 -26.58 9.12
N ALA A 305 0.95 -27.47 8.78
CA ALA A 305 1.16 -28.90 8.94
C ALA A 305 2.47 -29.24 8.23
N SER A 306 3.44 -29.74 9.00
CA SER A 306 4.68 -30.27 8.44
C SER A 306 4.32 -31.29 7.37
N ALA A 307 4.56 -30.94 6.10
CA ALA A 307 4.49 -31.87 4.99
C ALA A 307 5.62 -32.90 5.09
#